data_AF-A0A644Z8Z7-F1
#
_entry.id   AF-A0A644Z8Z7-F1
#
_cell.length_a   1.000
_cell.length_b   1.000
_cell.length_c   1.000
_cell.angle_alpha   90.00
_cell.angle_beta   90.00
_cell.angle_gamma   90.00
#
_symmetry.space_group_name_H-M   'P 1'
#
loop_
_entity.id
_entity.type
_entity.pdbx_description
1 polymer ?
#
loop_
_entity_poly.entity_id
_entity_poly.type
_entity_poly.pdbx_seq_one_letter_code
_entity_poly.pdbx_strand_id
1 'polypeptide(L)'
;MKGEFVPVPMDYQKGKSENIFKREMQNPKASVFIASTGNMERSQKNTILMSMFDQILDIVYTEKIREDEGGTYGVYTQGGISRYPKGQSVLQIIYDTDPAKMENLNTIIHRELKSIADNGPRAEDFSKVKEYMLKQYNENLKENNYWMNVLDTKYFYGEDNHSNYLTILNSITANDVKSFVKAFLSQGNEAVVVMMPKEETK
;
A
#
# COMPACT_ATOMS: atom_id res chain seq x y z
N MET A 1 -3.87 41.87 -8.42
CA MET A 1 -2.99 41.10 -7.52
C MET A 1 -2.26 40.06 -8.35
N LYS A 2 -0.93 40.14 -8.47
CA LYS A 2 -0.14 39.00 -8.97
C LYS A 2 -0.23 37.94 -7.88
N GLY A 3 -0.82 36.78 -8.17
CA GLY A 3 -0.80 35.66 -7.24
C GLY A 3 0.64 35.19 -7.10
N GLU A 4 1.24 35.42 -5.93
CA GLU A 4 2.52 34.78 -5.61
C GLU A 4 2.28 33.27 -5.53
N PHE A 5 3.08 32.52 -6.28
CA PHE A 5 3.07 31.07 -6.18
C PHE A 5 3.56 30.69 -4.78
N VAL A 6 2.66 30.15 -3.95
CA VAL A 6 3.03 29.56 -2.67
C VAL A 6 3.53 28.14 -2.96
N PRO A 7 4.83 27.85 -2.80
CA PRO A 7 5.33 26.50 -3.00
C PRO A 7 4.70 25.57 -1.95
N VAL A 8 3.92 24.59 -2.42
CA VAL A 8 3.40 23.54 -1.54
C VAL A 8 4.56 22.58 -1.23
N PRO A 9 4.85 22.29 0.06
CA PRO A 9 5.84 21.29 0.41
C PRO A 9 5.48 19.96 -0.25
N MET A 10 6.38 19.44 -1.09
CA MET A 10 6.12 18.18 -1.80
C MET A 10 6.49 16.96 -0.95
N ASP A 11 7.17 17.15 0.19
CA ASP A 11 7.63 16.06 1.05
C ASP A 11 6.55 15.57 2.02
N TYR A 12 6.54 14.26 2.24
CA TYR A 12 5.71 13.67 3.30
C TYR A 12 6.15 14.15 4.68
N GLN A 13 5.18 14.30 5.57
CA GLN A 13 5.43 14.60 6.97
C GLN A 13 6.23 13.46 7.61
N LYS A 14 7.30 13.82 8.30
CA LYS A 14 8.15 12.85 9.00
C LYS A 14 7.54 12.46 10.35
N GLY A 15 7.85 11.24 10.78
CA GLY A 15 7.42 10.69 12.06
C GLY A 15 5.96 10.26 12.06
N LYS A 16 5.44 10.03 13.27
CA LYS A 16 4.07 9.55 13.48
C LYS A 16 3.12 10.71 13.75
N SER A 17 1.93 10.64 13.16
CA SER A 17 0.85 11.59 13.40
C SER A 17 -0.48 10.88 13.44
N GLU A 18 -1.38 11.37 14.30
CA GLU A 18 -2.73 10.86 14.42
C GLU A 18 -3.72 12.04 14.44
N ASN A 19 -4.80 11.91 13.68
CA ASN A 19 -5.89 12.86 13.65
C ASN A 19 -7.23 12.14 13.67
N ILE A 20 -7.96 12.28 14.78
CA ILE A 20 -9.30 11.73 14.96
C ILE A 20 -10.29 12.89 14.99
N PHE A 21 -11.25 12.89 14.07
CA PHE A 21 -12.29 13.92 14.01
C PHE A 21 -13.69 13.32 13.86
N LYS A 22 -14.70 14.05 14.35
CA LYS A 22 -16.10 13.62 14.32
C LYS A 22 -16.86 14.32 13.20
N ARG A 23 -17.75 13.61 12.48
CA ARG A 23 -18.70 14.18 11.51
C ARG A 23 -20.10 13.61 11.67
N GLU A 24 -21.10 14.39 11.26
CA GLU A 24 -22.47 13.90 11.13
C GLU A 24 -22.54 12.90 9.98
N MET A 25 -23.19 11.76 10.23
CA MET A 25 -23.28 10.65 9.29
C MET A 25 -24.70 10.08 9.35
N GLN A 26 -25.30 9.80 8.19
CA GLN A 26 -26.58 9.08 8.13
C GLN A 26 -26.42 7.62 8.58
N ASN A 27 -25.29 7.00 8.22
CA ASN A 27 -24.93 5.64 8.62
C ASN A 27 -23.66 5.72 9.48
N PRO A 28 -23.77 5.63 10.83
CA PRO A 28 -22.62 5.73 11.72
C PRO A 28 -21.57 4.65 11.44
N LYS A 29 -20.34 5.06 11.13
CA LYS A 29 -19.19 4.18 10.94
C LYS A 29 -17.88 4.91 11.28
N ALA A 30 -16.84 4.16 11.61
CA ALA A 30 -15.48 4.67 11.63
C ALA A 30 -14.82 4.45 10.26
N SER A 31 -14.34 5.53 9.64
CA SER A 31 -13.54 5.47 8.42
C SER A 31 -12.08 5.77 8.77
N VAL A 32 -11.20 4.83 8.50
CA VAL A 32 -9.77 4.91 8.84
C VAL A 32 -8.94 4.98 7.58
N PHE A 33 -7.98 5.90 7.59
CA PHE A 33 -6.94 6.04 6.58
C PHE A 33 -5.59 6.00 7.29
N ILE A 34 -4.73 5.08 6.87
CA ILE A 34 -3.34 4.98 7.34
C ILE A 34 -2.44 5.16 6.13
N ALA A 35 -1.47 6.08 6.24
CA ALA A 35 -0.41 6.23 5.26
C ALA A 35 0.94 5.98 5.92
N SER A 36 1.57 4.86 5.59
CA SER A 36 3.00 4.67 5.82
C SER A 36 3.77 5.30 4.68
N THR A 37 4.79 6.11 4.98
CA THR A 37 5.54 6.84 3.95
C THR A 37 7.05 6.68 4.11
N GLY A 38 7.76 6.85 3.01
CA GLY A 38 9.22 6.76 3.00
C GLY A 38 9.83 7.22 1.70
N ASN A 39 11.12 6.96 1.56
CA ASN A 39 11.86 7.14 0.32
C ASN A 39 12.51 5.81 -0.07
N MET A 40 12.07 5.23 -1.18
CA MET A 40 12.62 4.01 -1.77
C MET A 40 13.06 4.31 -3.19
N GLU A 41 14.16 3.72 -3.64
CA GLU A 41 14.58 3.85 -5.03
C GLU A 41 13.49 3.31 -5.97
N ARG A 42 13.10 4.10 -6.98
CA ARG A 42 12.19 3.67 -8.05
C ARG A 42 12.94 2.83 -9.09
N SER A 43 13.30 1.61 -8.73
CA SER A 43 13.80 0.59 -9.66
C SER A 43 12.69 -0.38 -10.04
N GLN A 44 12.81 -1.06 -11.18
CA GLN A 44 11.83 -2.08 -11.60
C GLN A 44 11.68 -3.20 -10.55
N LYS A 45 12.78 -3.58 -9.87
CA LYS A 45 12.72 -4.56 -8.76
C LYS A 45 11.90 -4.02 -7.59
N ASN A 46 12.11 -2.78 -7.16
CA ASN A 46 11.40 -2.21 -6.02
C ASN A 46 9.91 -1.94 -6.34
N THR A 47 9.56 -1.58 -7.57
CA THR A 47 8.15 -1.46 -7.97
C THR A 47 7.45 -2.81 -7.98
N ILE A 48 8.12 -3.88 -8.41
CA ILE A 48 7.61 -5.25 -8.32
C ILE A 48 7.47 -5.68 -6.85
N LEU A 49 8.46 -5.38 -5.99
CA LEU A 49 8.40 -5.71 -4.56
C LEU A 49 7.28 -4.97 -3.83
N MET A 50 7.05 -3.68 -4.15
CA MET A 50 5.90 -2.93 -3.62
C MET A 50 4.58 -3.55 -4.06
N SER A 51 4.45 -3.93 -5.33
CA SER A 51 3.25 -4.59 -5.85
C SER A 51 3.03 -5.99 -5.24
N MET A 52 4.10 -6.75 -4.99
CA MET A 52 4.02 -8.01 -4.26
C MET A 52 3.55 -7.80 -2.82
N PHE A 53 4.12 -6.81 -2.14
CA PHE A 53 3.75 -6.50 -0.78
C PHE A 53 2.27 -6.13 -0.66
N ASP A 54 1.78 -5.28 -1.56
CA ASP A 54 0.36 -4.89 -1.65
C ASP A 54 -0.57 -6.10 -1.78
N GLN A 55 -0.30 -6.98 -2.74
CA GLN A 55 -1.08 -8.20 -2.97
C GLN A 55 -0.99 -9.21 -1.81
N ILE A 56 0.15 -9.25 -1.09
CA ILE A 56 0.28 -10.07 0.11
C ILE A 56 -0.60 -9.51 1.23
N LEU A 57 -0.65 -8.19 1.40
CA LEU A 57 -1.52 -7.55 2.39
C LEU A 57 -3.00 -7.78 2.07
N ASP A 58 -3.41 -7.73 0.79
CA ASP A 58 -4.76 -8.06 0.38
C ASP A 58 -5.17 -9.47 0.86
N ILE A 59 -4.30 -10.47 0.70
CA ILE A 59 -4.55 -11.84 1.18
C ILE A 59 -4.65 -11.87 2.70
N VAL A 60 -3.64 -11.33 3.39
CA VAL A 60 -3.52 -11.39 4.85
C VAL A 60 -4.67 -10.67 5.54
N TYR A 61 -5.01 -9.46 5.09
CA TYR A 61 -6.10 -8.70 5.67
C TYR A 61 -7.46 -9.29 5.35
N THR A 62 -7.68 -9.77 4.13
CA THR A 62 -8.94 -10.45 3.79
C THR A 62 -9.16 -11.67 4.68
N GLU A 63 -8.12 -12.46 4.94
CA GLU A 63 -8.19 -13.61 5.84
C GLU A 63 -8.50 -13.19 7.28
N LYS A 64 -7.73 -12.25 7.85
CA LYS A 64 -7.88 -11.84 9.26
C LYS A 64 -9.23 -11.16 9.53
N ILE A 65 -9.73 -10.34 8.61
CA ILE A 65 -11.04 -9.69 8.78
C ILE A 65 -12.19 -10.71 8.68
N ARG A 66 -12.05 -11.76 7.84
CA ARG A 66 -13.05 -12.84 7.78
C ARG A 66 -13.08 -13.66 9.06
N GLU A 67 -11.92 -13.92 9.65
CA GLU A 67 -11.79 -14.66 10.91
C GLU A 67 -12.32 -13.87 12.11
N ASP A 68 -11.98 -12.58 12.22
CA ASP A 68 -12.26 -11.76 13.41
C ASP A 68 -13.58 -10.97 13.35
N GLU A 69 -14.05 -10.58 12.16
CA GLU A 69 -15.19 -9.64 12.02
C GLU A 69 -16.39 -10.16 11.20
N GLY A 70 -16.40 -11.44 10.81
CA GLY A 70 -17.56 -12.03 10.13
C GLY A 70 -17.74 -11.61 8.65
N GLY A 71 -16.67 -11.09 8.02
CA GLY A 71 -16.53 -11.04 6.57
C GLY A 71 -17.27 -9.91 5.83
N THR A 72 -17.89 -8.95 6.51
CA THR A 72 -18.57 -7.80 5.85
C THR A 72 -17.67 -6.59 5.61
N TYR A 73 -16.57 -6.48 6.33
CA TYR A 73 -15.62 -5.38 6.21
C TYR A 73 -14.46 -5.76 5.28
N GLY A 74 -13.91 -4.77 4.57
CA GLY A 74 -12.75 -4.93 3.71
C GLY A 74 -11.70 -3.90 4.06
N VAL A 75 -10.43 -4.29 3.97
CA VAL A 75 -9.29 -3.38 4.02
C VAL A 75 -8.75 -3.26 2.60
N TYR A 76 -8.67 -2.04 2.13
CA TYR A 76 -8.03 -1.70 0.87
C TYR A 76 -6.59 -1.30 1.14
N THR A 77 -5.65 -1.88 0.41
CA THR A 77 -4.26 -1.44 0.41
C THR A 77 -3.85 -0.91 -0.96
N GLN A 78 -2.96 0.08 -0.96
CA GLN A 78 -2.34 0.57 -2.18
C GLN A 78 -0.92 1.03 -1.92
N GLY A 79 0.04 0.34 -2.52
CA GLY A 79 1.47 0.66 -2.47
C GLY A 79 1.98 1.36 -3.73
N GLY A 80 2.88 2.33 -3.58
CA GLY A 80 3.50 3.00 -4.72
C GLY A 80 4.84 3.64 -4.41
N ILE A 81 5.70 3.75 -5.44
CA ILE A 81 6.96 4.50 -5.41
C ILE A 81 6.89 5.56 -6.50
N SER A 82 6.83 6.82 -6.12
CA SER A 82 6.65 7.95 -7.00
C SER A 82 7.87 8.20 -7.91
N ARG A 83 7.56 8.58 -9.15
CA ARG A 83 8.53 9.10 -10.10
C ARG A 83 8.92 10.54 -9.73
N TYR A 84 7.92 11.33 -9.35
CA TYR A 84 8.06 12.72 -8.93
C TYR A 84 7.15 12.99 -7.72
N PRO A 85 7.68 13.54 -6.62
CA PRO A 85 9.11 13.64 -6.29
C PRO A 85 9.78 12.26 -6.24
N LYS A 86 11.05 12.18 -6.66
CA LYS A 86 11.73 10.91 -6.90
C LYS A 86 11.83 10.09 -5.62
N GLY A 87 11.35 8.84 -5.69
CA GLY A 87 11.50 7.84 -4.64
C GLY A 87 10.55 7.98 -3.47
N GLN A 88 9.77 9.06 -3.40
CA GLN A 88 8.70 9.17 -2.41
C GLN A 88 7.77 7.98 -2.52
N SER A 89 7.66 7.21 -1.45
CA SER A 89 6.95 5.95 -1.41
C SER A 89 5.84 6.03 -0.39
N VAL A 90 4.71 5.42 -0.70
CA VAL A 90 3.53 5.40 0.16
C VAL A 90 2.91 4.01 0.12
N LEU A 91 2.47 3.55 1.28
CA LEU A 91 1.50 2.49 1.44
C LEU A 91 0.27 3.11 2.12
N GLN A 92 -0.86 3.08 1.42
CA GLN A 92 -2.14 3.51 1.95
C GLN A 92 -2.93 2.30 2.38
N ILE A 93 -3.60 2.40 3.52
CA ILE A 93 -4.51 1.38 4.06
C ILE A 93 -5.80 2.10 4.43
N ILE A 94 -6.91 1.66 3.85
CA ILE A 94 -8.21 2.32 4.00
C ILE A 94 -9.24 1.27 4.36
N TYR A 95 -10.03 1.53 5.39
CA TYR A 95 -11.14 0.66 5.75
C TYR A 95 -12.25 1.41 6.48
N ASP A 96 -13.43 0.82 6.44
CA ASP A 96 -14.59 1.20 7.22
C ASP A 96 -14.90 0.09 8.22
N THR A 97 -15.28 0.43 9.45
CA THR A 97 -15.70 -0.55 10.47
C THR A 97 -16.66 0.08 11.48
N ASP A 98 -17.23 -0.75 12.36
CA ASP A 98 -17.96 -0.30 13.53
C ASP A 98 -17.05 0.54 14.44
N PRO A 99 -17.49 1.72 14.93
CA PRO A 99 -16.66 2.57 15.81
C PRO A 99 -16.07 1.84 17.02
N ALA A 100 -16.79 0.86 17.57
CA ALA A 100 -16.35 0.05 18.70
C ALA A 100 -15.24 -0.98 18.36
N LYS A 101 -15.09 -1.34 17.09
CA LYS A 101 -14.11 -2.33 16.62
C LYS A 101 -12.84 -1.70 16.04
N MET A 102 -12.88 -0.40 15.76
CA MET A 102 -11.80 0.35 15.11
C MET A 102 -10.43 0.12 15.77
N GLU A 103 -10.32 0.19 17.09
CA GLU A 103 -9.05 0.00 17.81
C GLU A 103 -8.49 -1.42 17.66
N ASN A 104 -9.36 -2.44 17.71
CA ASN A 104 -8.97 -3.83 17.52
C ASN A 104 -8.47 -4.07 16.09
N LEU A 105 -9.21 -3.57 15.09
CA LEU A 105 -8.83 -3.73 13.69
C LEU A 105 -7.53 -3.00 13.35
N ASN A 106 -7.32 -1.80 13.91
CA ASN A 106 -6.03 -1.10 13.83
C ASN A 106 -4.90 -1.95 14.41
N THR A 107 -5.11 -2.58 15.57
CA THR A 107 -4.10 -3.44 16.20
C THR A 107 -3.72 -4.61 15.30
N ILE A 108 -4.70 -5.27 14.67
CA ILE A 108 -4.47 -6.37 13.72
C ILE A 108 -3.67 -5.87 12.52
N ILE A 109 -4.08 -4.75 11.91
CA ILE A 109 -3.41 -4.17 10.73
C ILE A 109 -1.92 -3.93 10.99
N HIS A 110 -1.60 -3.24 12.10
CA HIS A 110 -0.20 -2.94 12.45
C HIS A 110 0.59 -4.18 12.85
N ARG A 111 -0.05 -5.16 13.52
CA ARG A 111 0.58 -6.45 13.86
C ARG A 111 1.01 -7.20 12.62
N GLU A 112 0.15 -7.31 11.61
CA GLU A 112 0.48 -8.05 10.38
C GLU A 112 1.55 -7.31 9.54
N LEU A 113 1.50 -5.97 9.45
CA LEU A 113 2.59 -5.20 8.82
C LEU A 113 3.94 -5.51 9.46
N LYS A 114 3.98 -5.47 10.80
CA LYS A 114 5.19 -5.76 11.56
C LYS A 114 5.62 -7.21 11.38
N SER A 115 4.69 -8.15 11.36
CA SER A 115 4.97 -9.57 11.12
C SER A 115 5.66 -9.79 9.77
N ILE A 116 5.17 -9.16 8.70
CA ILE A 116 5.79 -9.26 7.37
C ILE A 116 7.18 -8.61 7.37
N ALA A 117 7.38 -7.49 8.07
CA ALA A 117 8.70 -6.85 8.17
C ALA A 117 9.72 -7.70 8.96
N ASP A 118 9.28 -8.33 10.04
CA ASP A 118 10.16 -9.06 10.96
C ASP A 118 10.41 -10.50 10.52
N ASN A 119 9.39 -11.16 9.96
CA ASN A 119 9.41 -12.59 9.62
C ASN A 119 9.39 -12.84 8.11
N GLY A 120 8.91 -11.90 7.31
CA GLY A 120 8.61 -12.10 5.89
C GLY A 120 7.18 -12.61 5.68
N PRO A 121 6.73 -12.68 4.41
CA PRO A 121 5.41 -13.23 4.09
C PRO A 121 5.36 -14.74 4.34
N ARG A 122 4.15 -15.29 4.56
CA ARG A 122 3.94 -16.74 4.56
C ARG A 122 4.35 -17.31 3.20
N ALA A 123 4.97 -18.50 3.22
CA ALA A 123 5.46 -19.14 2.01
C ALA A 123 4.33 -19.38 0.98
N GLU A 124 3.14 -19.73 1.45
CA GLU A 124 1.95 -19.92 0.62
C GLU A 124 1.49 -18.61 -0.05
N ASP A 125 1.43 -17.50 0.69
CA ASP A 125 1.00 -16.21 0.16
C ASP A 125 1.98 -15.68 -0.88
N PHE A 126 3.27 -15.76 -0.56
CA PHE A 126 4.33 -15.41 -1.49
C PHE A 126 4.23 -16.20 -2.80
N SER A 127 4.01 -17.52 -2.70
CA SER A 127 3.91 -18.39 -3.89
C SER A 127 2.66 -18.06 -4.70
N LYS A 128 1.50 -17.89 -4.06
CA LYS A 128 0.24 -17.47 -4.71
C LYS A 128 0.40 -16.15 -5.45
N VAL A 129 0.99 -15.13 -4.82
CA VAL A 129 1.21 -13.83 -5.44
C VAL A 129 2.19 -13.92 -6.61
N LYS A 130 3.30 -14.66 -6.46
CA LYS A 130 4.27 -14.85 -7.54
C LYS A 130 3.64 -15.55 -8.76
N GLU A 131 2.88 -16.61 -8.54
CA GLU A 131 2.13 -17.33 -9.59
C GLU A 131 1.10 -16.42 -10.27
N TYR A 132 0.34 -15.65 -9.49
CA TYR A 132 -0.62 -14.69 -10.03
C TYR A 132 0.06 -13.63 -10.89
N MET A 133 1.18 -13.04 -10.44
CA MET A 133 1.92 -12.04 -11.22
C MET A 133 2.49 -12.62 -12.52
N LEU A 134 2.96 -13.86 -12.52
CA LEU A 134 3.41 -14.57 -13.74
C LEU A 134 2.25 -14.75 -14.72
N LYS A 135 1.08 -15.18 -14.23
CA LYS A 135 -0.12 -15.31 -15.05
C LYS A 135 -0.57 -13.95 -15.60
N GLN A 136 -0.64 -12.94 -14.74
CA GLN A 136 -1.06 -11.58 -15.12
C GLN A 136 -0.14 -10.97 -16.16
N TYR A 137 1.17 -11.22 -16.08
CA TYR A 137 2.12 -10.80 -17.11
C TYR A 137 1.75 -11.38 -18.49
N ASN A 138 1.46 -12.68 -18.57
CA ASN A 138 1.09 -13.31 -19.84
C ASN A 138 -0.23 -12.77 -20.42
N GLU A 139 -1.18 -12.41 -19.57
CA GLU A 139 -2.40 -11.74 -20.01
C GLU A 139 -2.10 -10.31 -20.49
N ASN A 140 -1.30 -9.55 -19.75
CA ASN A 140 -0.91 -8.19 -20.11
C ASN A 140 -0.22 -8.11 -21.48
N LEU A 141 0.53 -9.13 -21.91
CA LEU A 141 1.14 -9.16 -23.24
C LEU A 141 0.14 -9.05 -24.40
N LYS A 142 -1.14 -9.37 -24.15
CA LYS A 142 -2.23 -9.31 -25.13
C LYS A 142 -2.95 -7.96 -25.13
N GLU A 143 -2.65 -7.09 -24.16
CA GLU A 143 -3.39 -5.86 -23.90
C GLU A 143 -2.69 -4.63 -24.52
N ASN A 144 -3.41 -3.87 -25.35
CA ASN A 144 -2.86 -2.64 -25.95
C ASN A 144 -2.46 -1.61 -24.90
N ASN A 145 -3.23 -1.50 -23.80
CA ASN A 145 -2.94 -0.57 -22.70
C ASN A 145 -1.61 -0.90 -22.01
N TYR A 146 -1.25 -2.18 -21.91
CA TYR A 146 0.05 -2.59 -21.36
C TYR A 146 1.20 -2.08 -22.23
N TRP A 147 1.13 -2.33 -23.55
CA TRP A 147 2.16 -1.89 -24.49
C TRP A 147 2.28 -0.37 -24.55
N MET A 148 1.15 0.35 -24.51
CA MET A 148 1.17 1.81 -24.46
C MET A 148 1.92 2.31 -23.21
N ASN A 149 1.64 1.73 -22.05
CA ASN A 149 2.35 2.09 -20.82
C ASN A 149 3.86 1.79 -20.89
N VAL A 150 4.25 0.65 -21.46
CA VAL A 150 5.67 0.30 -21.65
C VAL A 150 6.36 1.30 -22.56
N LEU A 151 5.74 1.66 -23.69
CA LEU A 151 6.31 2.63 -24.64
C LEU A 151 6.41 4.02 -24.02
N ASP A 152 5.36 4.50 -23.36
CA ASP A 152 5.34 5.81 -22.72
C ASP A 152 6.41 5.91 -21.63
N THR A 153 6.49 4.90 -20.76
CA THR A 153 7.45 4.92 -19.65
C THR A 153 8.90 4.86 -20.12
N LYS A 154 9.16 4.10 -21.19
CA LYS A 154 10.47 4.02 -21.83
C LYS A 154 10.83 5.32 -22.56
N TYR A 155 9.91 5.89 -23.33
CA TYR A 155 10.17 7.08 -24.13
C TYR A 155 10.37 8.33 -23.26
N PHE A 156 9.45 8.60 -22.33
CA PHE A 156 9.49 9.83 -21.54
C PHE A 156 10.48 9.77 -20.38
N TYR A 157 10.80 8.58 -19.88
CA TYR A 157 11.55 8.46 -18.63
C TYR A 157 12.69 7.44 -18.65
N GLY A 158 12.92 6.75 -19.78
CA GLY A 158 13.96 5.73 -19.88
C GLY A 158 13.72 4.48 -19.03
N GLU A 159 12.51 4.27 -18.52
CA GLU A 159 12.18 3.08 -17.72
C GLU A 159 11.73 1.92 -18.62
N ASP A 160 12.59 0.91 -18.77
CA ASP A 160 12.20 -0.35 -19.42
C ASP A 160 11.49 -1.28 -18.44
N ASN A 161 10.17 -1.12 -18.34
CA ASN A 161 9.33 -1.90 -17.43
C ASN A 161 8.94 -3.29 -17.97
N HIS A 162 9.48 -3.72 -19.12
CA HIS A 162 9.10 -4.96 -19.78
C HIS A 162 10.27 -5.95 -19.92
N SER A 163 11.37 -5.55 -20.55
CA SER A 163 12.37 -6.50 -21.06
C SER A 163 12.97 -7.41 -19.99
N ASN A 164 13.17 -6.90 -18.77
CA ASN A 164 13.72 -7.67 -17.65
C ASN A 164 12.66 -8.12 -16.63
N TYR A 165 11.37 -7.87 -16.87
CA TYR A 165 10.32 -8.08 -15.88
C TYR A 165 10.30 -9.53 -15.37
N LEU A 166 10.24 -10.52 -16.28
CA LEU A 166 10.19 -11.93 -15.89
C LEU A 166 11.46 -12.39 -15.20
N THR A 167 12.63 -11.95 -15.67
CA THR A 167 13.92 -12.27 -15.04
C THR A 167 13.95 -11.77 -13.59
N ILE A 168 13.53 -10.53 -13.36
CA ILE A 168 13.48 -9.93 -12.03
C ILE A 168 12.45 -10.65 -11.17
N LEU A 169 11.21 -10.82 -11.66
CA LEU A 169 10.13 -11.48 -10.93
C LEU A 169 10.52 -12.89 -10.48
N ASN A 170 11.14 -13.68 -11.38
CA ASN A 170 11.60 -15.02 -11.06
C ASN A 170 12.74 -15.04 -10.04
N SER A 171 13.61 -14.02 -10.04
CA SER A 171 14.71 -13.89 -9.08
C SER A 171 14.26 -13.49 -7.66
N ILE A 172 13.09 -12.86 -7.51
CA ILE A 172 12.59 -12.41 -6.21
C ILE A 172 12.29 -13.61 -5.31
N THR A 173 12.74 -13.50 -4.06
CA THR A 173 12.51 -14.43 -2.95
C THR A 173 11.65 -13.79 -1.85
N ALA A 174 11.10 -14.61 -0.94
CA ALA A 174 10.38 -14.10 0.23
C ALA A 174 11.27 -13.20 1.12
N ASN A 175 12.58 -13.44 1.15
CA ASN A 175 13.55 -12.62 1.88
C ASN A 175 13.74 -11.24 1.24
N ASP A 176 13.61 -11.10 -0.08
CA ASP A 176 13.63 -9.80 -0.75
C ASP A 176 12.41 -8.97 -0.32
N VAL A 177 11.22 -9.58 -0.27
CA VAL A 177 9.99 -8.93 0.22
C VAL A 177 10.16 -8.48 1.66
N LYS A 178 10.60 -9.38 2.55
CA LYS A 178 10.90 -9.05 3.95
C LYS A 178 11.83 -7.85 4.08
N SER A 179 12.96 -7.89 3.36
CA SER A 179 13.98 -6.84 3.42
C SER A 179 13.47 -5.51 2.91
N PHE A 180 12.70 -5.52 1.82
CA PHE A 180 12.05 -4.34 1.26
C PHE A 180 11.04 -3.72 2.24
N VAL A 181 10.14 -4.53 2.78
CA VAL A 181 9.12 -4.08 3.75
C VAL A 181 9.78 -3.53 5.01
N LYS A 182 10.80 -4.21 5.54
CA LYS A 182 11.55 -3.73 6.70
C LYS A 182 12.25 -2.40 6.42
N ALA A 183 12.91 -2.26 5.28
CA ALA A 183 13.56 -1.01 4.89
C ALA A 183 12.56 0.15 4.76
N PHE A 184 11.38 -0.12 4.17
CA PHE A 184 10.32 0.86 4.04
C PHE A 184 9.74 1.29 5.41
N LEU A 185 9.28 0.34 6.22
CA LEU A 185 8.61 0.63 7.49
C LEU A 185 9.56 1.15 8.58
N SER A 186 10.85 0.80 8.53
CA SER A 186 11.86 1.29 9.50
C SER A 186 12.09 2.80 9.43
N GLN A 187 11.63 3.46 8.38
CA GLN A 187 11.68 4.92 8.26
C GLN A 187 10.74 5.63 9.25
N GLY A 188 9.75 4.90 9.80
CA GLY A 188 8.96 5.35 10.95
C GLY A 188 8.01 6.51 10.67
N ASN A 189 7.68 6.78 9.40
CA ASN A 189 6.71 7.81 9.02
C ASN A 189 5.33 7.18 8.83
N GLU A 190 4.35 7.68 9.57
CA GLU A 190 3.00 7.15 9.60
C GLU A 190 2.01 8.28 9.89
N ALA A 191 0.96 8.37 9.09
CA ALA A 191 -0.16 9.27 9.36
C ALA A 191 -1.44 8.43 9.48
N VAL A 192 -2.09 8.51 10.63
CA VAL A 192 -3.38 7.87 10.89
C VAL A 192 -4.45 8.96 10.93
N VAL A 193 -5.46 8.83 10.09
CA VAL A 193 -6.61 9.73 10.06
C VAL A 193 -7.87 8.90 10.25
N VAL A 194 -8.64 9.24 11.29
CA VAL A 194 -9.87 8.55 11.65
C VAL A 194 -11.03 9.53 11.63
N MET A 195 -12.04 9.21 10.83
CA MET A 195 -13.33 9.89 10.85
C MET A 195 -14.33 9.06 11.65
N MET A 196 -14.81 9.63 12.75
CA MET A 196 -15.80 9.02 13.65
C MET A 196 -17.18 9.67 13.46
N PRO A 197 -18.29 8.97 13.77
CA PRO A 197 -19.58 9.62 13.84
C PRO A 197 -19.62 10.57 15.05
N LYS A 198 -20.36 11.68 14.95
CA LYS A 198 -20.75 12.41 16.16
C LYS A 198 -21.64 11.51 17.01
N GLU A 199 -21.43 11.53 18.32
CA GLU A 199 -22.42 10.98 19.25
C GLU A 199 -23.72 11.75 19.06
N GLU A 200 -24.85 11.05 18.93
CA GLU A 200 -26.15 11.70 19.02
C GLU A 200 -26.22 12.38 20.38
N THR A 201 -26.27 13.72 20.38
CA THR A 201 -26.74 14.47 21.54
C THR A 201 -28.18 14.05 21.76
N LYS A 202 -28.39 13.12 22.70
CA LYS A 202 -29.70 12.80 23.27
C LYS A 202 -30.26 14.00 24.02
#